data_AF-A0A353GD62-F1
#
_entry.id   AF-A0A353GD62-F1
#
_cell.length_a   1.000
_cell.length_b   1.000
_cell.length_c   1.000
_cell.angle_alpha   90.00
_cell.angle_beta   90.00
_cell.angle_gamma   90.00
#
_symmetry.space_group_name_H-M   'P 1'
#
loop_
_entity.id
_entity.type
_entity.pdbx_description
1 polymer ?
#
loop_
_entity_poly.entity_id
_entity_poly.type
_entity_poly.pdbx_seq_one_letter_code
_entity_poly.pdbx_strand_id
1 'polypeptide(L)' 'MSRFLFTMSFWFHVKKQWPDYSPRTADRELFNYIGAPFGHPDYDWSWAAARLLAKAYVDEFGEATP' A
#
# COMPACT_ATOMS: atom_id res chain seq x y z
N MET A 1 -12.58 -8.18 1.51
CA MET A 1 -12.17 -6.98 2.27
C MET A 1 -12.57 -5.73 1.47
N SER A 2 -12.77 -4.56 2.09
CA SER A 2 -13.04 -3.31 1.35
C SER A 2 -11.75 -2.58 0.96
N ARG A 3 -11.80 -1.78 -0.12
CA ARG A 3 -10.68 -0.93 -0.57
C ARG A 3 -10.13 -0.07 0.56
N PHE A 4 -11.02 0.59 1.30
CA PHE A 4 -10.63 1.44 2.42
C PHE A 4 -9.80 0.67 3.46
N LEU A 5 -10.24 -0.51 3.87
CA LEU A 5 -9.52 -1.31 4.87
C LEU A 5 -8.19 -1.84 4.33
N PHE A 6 -8.15 -2.23 3.05
CA PHE A 6 -6.93 -2.66 2.36
C PHE A 6 -5.89 -1.51 2.30
N THR A 7 -6.31 -0.34 1.84
CA THR A 7 -5.48 0.88 1.78
C THR A 7 -5.00 1.28 3.18
N MET A 8 -5.87 1.26 4.19
CA MET A 8 -5.47 1.59 5.56
C MET A 8 -4.44 0.60 6.11
N SER A 9 -4.60 -0.70 5.83
CA SER A 9 -3.62 -1.73 6.21
C SER A 9 -2.24 -1.45 5.62
N PHE A 10 -2.19 -1.13 4.33
CA PHE A 10 -0.97 -0.74 3.63
C PHE A 10 -0.35 0.51 4.27
N TRP A 11 -1.14 1.58 4.40
CA TRP A 11 -0.71 2.85 5.00
C TRP A 11 -0.14 2.67 6.42
N PHE A 12 -0.79 1.89 7.28
CA PHE A 12 -0.33 1.64 8.65
C PHE A 12 1.07 1.02 8.72
N HIS A 13 1.48 0.28 7.70
CA HIS A 13 2.81 -0.31 7.62
C HIS A 13 3.81 0.68 7.03
N VAL A 14 3.44 1.39 5.96
CA VAL A 14 4.29 2.39 5.32
C VAL A 14 4.62 3.56 6.26
N LYS A 15 3.63 4.06 7.02
CA LYS A 15 3.83 5.19 7.95
C LYS A 15 4.82 4.93 9.08
N LYS A 16 5.20 3.67 9.33
CA LYS A 16 6.23 3.33 10.32
C LYS A 16 7.61 3.74 9.84
N GLN A 17 7.83 3.72 8.51
CA GLN A 17 9.05 4.20 7.89
C GLN A 17 8.98 5.70 7.58
N TRP A 18 7.83 6.19 7.09
CA TRP A 18 7.62 7.59 6.76
C TRP A 18 6.47 8.18 7.58
N PRO A 19 6.76 8.83 8.73
CA PRO A 19 5.74 9.36 9.62
C PRO A 19 4.77 10.36 8.95
N ASP A 20 5.26 11.13 7.97
CA ASP A 20 4.49 12.13 7.23
C ASP A 20 3.67 11.55 6.06
N TYR A 21 3.74 10.22 5.85
CA TYR A 21 3.02 9.56 4.78
C TYR A 21 1.50 9.61 5.04
N SER A 22 0.75 10.22 4.11
CA SER A 22 -0.68 10.45 4.30
C SER A 22 -1.54 9.28 3.80
N PRO A 23 -2.71 8.99 4.42
CA PRO A 23 -3.63 7.97 3.92
C PRO A 23 -4.15 8.23 2.50
N ARG A 24 -4.27 9.50 2.11
CA ARG A 24 -4.68 9.88 0.74
C ARG A 24 -3.60 9.54 -0.28
N THR A 25 -2.35 9.77 0.07
CA THR A 25 -1.19 9.40 -0.76
C THR A 25 -1.12 7.88 -0.92
N ALA A 26 -1.33 7.16 0.19
CA ALA A 26 -1.31 5.71 0.22
C ALA A 26 -2.27 5.06 -0.77
N ASP A 27 -3.52 5.56 -0.88
CA ASP A 27 -4.48 5.02 -1.86
C ASP A 27 -3.95 5.15 -3.29
N ARG A 28 -3.55 6.37 -3.68
CA ARG A 28 -3.06 6.65 -5.03
C ARG A 28 -1.84 5.82 -5.37
N GLU A 29 -0.84 5.81 -4.50
CA GLU A 29 0.42 5.12 -4.77
C GLU A 29 0.30 3.60 -4.72
N LEU A 30 -0.53 3.06 -3.82
CA LEU A 30 -0.82 1.63 -3.78
C LEU A 30 -1.41 1.14 -5.11
N PHE A 31 -2.42 1.82 -5.64
CA PHE A 31 -3.05 1.37 -6.90
C PHE A 31 -2.21 1.69 -8.14
N ASN A 32 -1.38 2.73 -8.09
CA ASN A 32 -0.36 2.96 -9.11
C ASN A 32 0.72 1.87 -9.10
N TYR A 33 1.15 1.43 -7.91
CA TYR A 33 2.16 0.38 -7.72
C TYR A 33 1.66 -0.99 -8.14
N ILE A 34 0.42 -1.34 -7.76
CA ILE A 34 -0.24 -2.58 -8.19
C ILE A 34 -0.50 -2.56 -9.70
N GLY A 35 -0.81 -1.40 -10.28
CA GLY A 35 -1.13 -1.27 -11.71
C GLY A 35 -2.49 -1.90 -12.09
N ALA A 36 -3.35 -2.19 -11.11
CA ALA A 36 -4.66 -2.80 -11.33
C ALA A 36 -5.73 -2.18 -10.41
N PRO A 37 -7.01 -2.17 -10.85
CA PRO A 37 -8.10 -1.69 -10.01
C PRO A 37 -8.36 -2.64 -8.83
N PHE A 38 -8.88 -2.09 -7.73
CA PHE A 38 -9.29 -2.91 -6.58
C PHE A 38 -10.33 -3.97 -6.99
N GLY A 39 -10.13 -5.20 -6.53
CA GLY A 39 -11.00 -6.34 -6.85
C GLY A 39 -10.63 -7.08 -8.13
N HIS A 40 -9.53 -6.71 -8.80
CA HIS A 40 -9.03 -7.47 -9.95
C HIS A 40 -8.73 -8.93 -9.55
N PRO A 41 -9.18 -9.93 -10.33
CA PRO A 41 -9.15 -11.35 -9.93
C PRO A 41 -7.73 -11.90 -9.78
N ASP A 42 -6.76 -11.33 -10.49
CA ASP A 42 -5.36 -11.78 -10.44
C ASP A 42 -4.59 -11.31 -9.19
N TYR A 43 -5.21 -10.50 -8.33
CA TYR A 43 -4.58 -9.92 -7.15
C TYR A 43 -5.22 -10.41 -5.85
N ASP A 44 -4.39 -10.64 -4.84
CA ASP A 44 -4.85 -10.91 -3.49
C ASP A 44 -5.19 -9.59 -2.77
N TRP A 45 -6.45 -9.47 -2.36
CA TRP A 45 -6.98 -8.34 -1.60
C TRP A 45 -7.15 -8.67 -0.12
N SER A 46 -6.32 -9.57 0.43
CA SER A 46 -6.27 -9.93 1.84
C SER A 46 -5.45 -8.93 2.67
N TRP A 47 -5.62 -8.96 4.00
CA TRP A 47 -4.82 -8.15 4.92
C TRP A 47 -3.34 -8.50 4.83
N ALA A 48 -3.02 -9.77 4.56
CA ALA A 48 -1.65 -10.23 4.41
C ALA A 48 -1.00 -9.63 3.15
N ALA A 49 -1.71 -9.64 2.02
CA ALA A 49 -1.23 -9.02 0.78
C ALA A 49 -0.97 -7.52 0.95
N ALA A 50 -1.86 -6.78 1.62
CA ALA A 50 -1.63 -5.36 1.91
C ALA A 50 -0.33 -5.10 2.70
N ARG A 51 0.01 -5.98 3.65
CA ARG A 51 1.26 -5.89 4.42
C ARG A 51 2.49 -6.21 3.58
N LEU A 52 2.40 -7.23 2.74
CA LEU A 52 3.50 -7.62 1.83
C LEU A 52 3.76 -6.51 0.81
N LEU A 53 2.71 -5.93 0.23
CA LEU A 53 2.81 -4.79 -0.66
C LEU A 53 3.41 -3.57 0.03
N ALA A 54 3.02 -3.28 1.28
CA ALA A 54 3.61 -2.18 2.05
C ALA A 54 5.10 -2.41 2.29
N LYS A 55 5.50 -3.65 2.61
CA LYS A 55 6.91 -4.00 2.77
C LYS A 55 7.67 -3.86 1.45
N ALA A 56 7.15 -4.41 0.35
CA ALA A 56 7.78 -4.31 -0.97
C ALA A 56 7.93 -2.85 -1.41
N TYR A 57 6.87 -2.05 -1.22
CA TYR A 57 6.87 -0.62 -1.51
C TYR A 57 7.93 0.13 -0.69
N VAL A 58 8.04 -0.15 0.61
CA VAL A 58 9.09 0.44 1.46
C VAL A 58 10.47 -0.09 1.11
N ASP A 59 10.63 -1.35 0.73
CA ASP A 59 11.94 -1.88 0.34
C ASP A 59 12.41 -1.26 -1.01
N GLU A 60 11.49 -0.95 -1.91
CA GLU A 60 11.77 -0.38 -3.23
C GLU A 60 11.96 1.13 -3.22
N PHE A 61 11.14 1.86 -2.46
CA PHE A 61 11.18 3.34 -2.39
C PHE A 61 11.77 3.87 -1.08
N GLY A 62 12.13 2.98 -0.14
CA GLY A 62 12.65 3.24 1.22
C GLY A 62 13.79 4.24 1.32
N GLU A 63 14.70 4.18 0.35
CA GLU A 63 15.87 5.06 0.25
C GLU A 63 15.61 6.32 -0.59
N ALA A 64 14.51 6.34 -1.37
CA ALA A 64 14.27 7.30 -2.45
C ALA A 64 13.12 8.30 -2.20
N THR A 65 12.39 8.16 -1.09
CA THR A 65 11.32 9.11 -0.74
C THR A 65 11.81 10.06 0.37
N PRO A 66 11.48 11.36 0.29
CA PRO A 66 12.30 12.51 0.70
C PRO A 66 12.69 12.60 2.18
#